data_AF-A0A3P1UTP3-F1
#
_entry.id   AF-A0A3P1UTP3-F1
#
_cell.length_a   1.000
_cell.length_b   1.000
_cell.length_c   1.000
_cell.angle_alpha   90.00
_cell.angle_beta   90.00
_cell.angle_gamma   90.00
#
_symmetry.space_group_name_H-M   'P 1'
#
loop_
_entity.id
_entity.type
_entity.pdbx_description
1 polymer ?
#
loop_
_entity_poly.entity_id
_entity_poly.type
_entity_poly.pdbx_seq_one_letter_code
_entity_poly.pdbx_strand_id
1 'polypeptide(L)'
;MRKEKYLLKVLLLLVVFSLNINANTKANTDGKAGATMKIDAKAGATTKKVDTVAGPSVSQIDKWRTLINLEDYVFKNKKIEKINYTPNYYKYIDKNSDEVVINGRVYNYDESAGASRTAADMINHSQTLKYDGKKGASKELEMDPKVKEAMEIVKKKTKKGQEKINAMYWSIQPPKGIIVGDYYSGRKVFDDGYEAYAEVVVNNGEIVHIELNERPPITYYASEWAGETKRRSGYGFFQAKNPRTDYTLVTLINGMSYLEWQVLKNQKLDFEYKTLFGSSNSARNGFVPLLKEMAKEVQGKTTNKRYVGITQPYDSGVSTRLEVIYENGKIVDLKYDEIFADDKKDIKNKTLQEFYRQSKLESIEYNRITNKSFRTFVNTLRREVLRSQSLTDFPIDALKLDMPHIKEAYENYLFVAEKIKNIK
;
A
#
# COMPACT_ATOMS: atom_id res chain seq x y z
N MET A 1 3.16 61.52 -18.56
CA MET A 1 1.77 61.03 -18.44
C MET A 1 1.81 59.52 -18.23
N ARG A 2 1.07 59.01 -17.21
CA ARG A 2 0.44 57.66 -17.04
C ARG A 2 0.93 56.52 -17.97
N LYS A 3 1.20 55.28 -17.56
CA LYS A 3 0.76 54.45 -16.42
C LYS A 3 1.47 53.08 -16.53
N GLU A 4 1.86 52.52 -15.37
CA GLU A 4 1.70 51.11 -14.93
C GLU A 4 2.38 49.98 -15.74
N LYS A 5 3.25 49.10 -15.23
CA LYS A 5 3.44 48.36 -13.94
C LYS A 5 3.37 46.85 -14.29
N TYR A 6 4.41 46.11 -13.95
CA TYR A 6 4.42 44.99 -12.98
C TYR A 6 5.54 43.99 -13.33
N LEU A 7 6.63 44.00 -12.55
CA LEU A 7 7.44 42.80 -12.38
C LEU A 7 8.13 42.83 -11.01
N LEU A 8 7.74 41.84 -10.19
CA LEU A 8 8.61 40.99 -9.38
C LEU A 8 9.63 41.65 -8.43
N LYS A 9 9.43 41.45 -7.12
CA LYS A 9 10.32 40.65 -6.24
C LYS A 9 9.96 40.85 -4.77
N VAL A 10 9.68 39.72 -4.11
CA VAL A 10 9.63 39.58 -2.65
C VAL A 10 11.06 39.26 -2.19
N LEU A 11 11.60 40.03 -1.23
CA LEU A 11 12.65 39.55 -0.35
C LEU A 11 12.67 40.32 0.99
N LEU A 12 12.59 39.53 2.06
CA LEU A 12 13.22 39.65 3.37
C LEU A 12 12.90 40.81 4.38
N LEU A 13 12.40 40.34 5.53
CA LEU A 13 12.97 40.45 6.88
C LEU A 13 12.47 41.54 7.87
N LEU A 14 11.97 41.02 9.01
CA LEU A 14 12.11 41.45 10.41
C LEU A 14 11.85 42.93 10.77
N VAL A 15 10.77 43.19 11.51
CA VAL A 15 10.80 44.08 12.71
C VAL A 15 9.78 43.60 13.75
N VAL A 16 10.29 43.41 14.97
CA VAL A 16 9.58 43.21 16.24
C VAL A 16 8.88 44.50 16.65
N PHE A 17 7.60 44.46 17.05
CA PHE A 17 7.05 45.48 17.95
C PHE A 17 6.01 44.86 18.89
N SER A 18 6.42 44.73 20.15
CA SER A 18 5.53 44.65 21.31
C SER A 18 5.01 46.05 21.59
N LEU A 19 3.70 46.21 21.85
CA LEU A 19 3.16 47.36 22.55
C LEU A 19 1.92 46.96 23.36
N ASN A 20 2.09 47.11 24.67
CA ASN A 20 1.05 47.11 25.71
C ASN A 20 0.02 48.19 25.44
N ILE A 21 -1.26 47.91 25.71
CA ILE A 21 -2.16 48.91 26.29
C ILE A 21 -2.99 48.26 27.42
N ASN A 22 -2.89 48.93 28.55
CA ASN A 22 -3.50 48.72 29.85
C ASN A 22 -4.74 49.61 29.96
N ALA A 23 -5.82 49.16 30.61
CA ALA A 23 -6.72 49.96 31.45
C ALA A 23 -7.89 49.08 31.96
N ASN A 24 -7.96 48.77 33.26
CA ASN A 24 -8.67 49.54 34.30
C ASN A 24 -10.21 49.28 34.24
N THR A 25 -10.85 48.63 35.21
CA THR A 25 -11.26 49.29 36.46
C THR A 25 -11.88 48.34 37.50
N LYS A 26 -11.42 48.53 38.74
CA LYS A 26 -12.11 48.63 40.05
C LYS A 26 -13.08 47.53 40.54
N ALA A 27 -12.71 47.01 41.71
CA ALA A 27 -13.54 46.35 42.72
C ALA A 27 -14.05 47.34 43.79
N ASN A 28 -15.22 47.06 44.37
CA ASN A 28 -15.65 47.28 45.77
C ASN A 28 -17.09 46.72 45.92
N THR A 29 -17.32 45.61 46.64
CA THR A 29 -17.59 45.43 48.09
C THR A 29 -19.03 45.71 48.54
N ASP A 30 -19.54 44.72 49.31
CA ASP A 30 -20.56 44.78 50.39
C ASP A 30 -22.04 44.43 50.11
N GLY A 31 -22.58 43.55 51.00
CA GLY A 31 -23.99 43.58 51.41
C GLY A 31 -24.77 42.25 51.37
N LYS A 32 -24.95 41.59 52.51
CA LYS A 32 -25.82 40.41 52.75
C LYS A 32 -27.31 40.77 52.86
N ALA A 33 -28.17 39.80 52.50
CA ALA A 33 -29.35 39.25 53.24
C ALA A 33 -30.75 39.29 52.57
N GLY A 34 -31.42 38.11 52.57
CA GLY A 34 -32.89 37.87 52.56
C GLY A 34 -33.57 37.77 51.18
N ALA A 35 -33.82 36.57 50.60
CA ALA A 35 -35.02 35.71 50.75
C ALA A 35 -36.35 36.46 50.50
N THR A 36 -37.27 36.12 49.57
CA THR A 36 -37.60 34.82 48.94
C THR A 36 -38.58 35.08 47.77
N MET A 37 -38.42 34.46 46.60
CA MET A 37 -39.53 33.95 45.77
C MET A 37 -39.02 32.96 44.73
N LYS A 38 -39.67 31.79 44.69
CA LYS A 38 -39.46 30.65 43.77
C LYS A 38 -40.04 30.96 42.40
N ILE A 39 -39.31 30.66 41.31
CA ILE A 39 -39.65 29.84 40.10
C ILE A 39 -38.27 29.57 39.43
N ASP A 40 -37.83 28.34 39.15
CA ASP A 40 -37.79 27.81 37.79
C ASP A 40 -37.23 26.38 37.69
N ALA A 41 -37.70 25.71 36.63
CA ALA A 41 -37.51 24.32 36.31
C ALA A 41 -36.13 23.98 35.72
N LYS A 42 -35.67 22.74 36.02
CA LYS A 42 -34.72 21.88 35.28
C LYS A 42 -33.74 22.58 34.31
N ALA A 43 -32.45 22.57 34.67
CA ALA A 43 -31.34 22.73 33.73
C ALA A 43 -30.45 21.47 33.73
N GLY A 44 -30.63 20.62 32.73
CA GLY A 44 -29.65 19.62 32.33
C GLY A 44 -29.01 20.08 31.01
N ALA A 45 -27.67 20.19 30.99
CA ALA A 45 -26.79 20.06 29.83
C ALA A 45 -25.40 20.59 30.23
N THR A 46 -24.55 19.69 30.72
CA THR A 46 -23.12 19.91 30.93
C THR A 46 -22.43 20.07 29.58
N THR A 47 -22.02 21.28 29.24
CA THR A 47 -21.21 21.57 28.06
C THR A 47 -19.77 21.09 28.28
N LYS A 48 -19.34 20.25 27.33
CA LYS A 48 -18.11 19.47 27.30
C LYS A 48 -16.84 20.34 27.42
N LYS A 49 -15.91 19.84 28.23
CA LYS A 49 -14.49 20.19 28.18
C LYS A 49 -13.96 19.97 26.76
N VAL A 50 -13.33 21.00 26.20
CA VAL A 50 -12.42 20.86 25.07
C VAL A 50 -11.13 20.30 25.66
N ASP A 51 -11.02 18.97 25.71
CA ASP A 51 -9.76 18.31 26.02
C ASP A 51 -8.84 18.47 24.82
N THR A 52 -7.80 19.26 25.04
CA THR A 52 -6.64 19.40 24.19
C THR A 52 -6.05 18.00 23.99
N VAL A 53 -6.02 17.54 22.73
CA VAL A 53 -5.33 16.30 22.35
C VAL A 53 -3.84 16.54 22.55
N ALA A 54 -3.34 16.20 23.74
CA ALA A 54 -1.92 16.06 23.99
C ALA A 54 -1.40 15.00 23.04
N GLY A 55 -0.51 15.40 22.12
CA GLY A 55 0.32 14.44 21.40
C GLY A 55 1.06 13.55 22.40
N PRO A 56 1.38 12.29 22.05
CA PRO A 56 2.03 11.38 22.98
C PRO A 56 3.33 12.03 23.46
N SER A 57 3.35 12.41 24.74
CA SER A 57 4.58 12.80 25.41
C SER A 57 5.53 11.60 25.37
N VAL A 58 6.82 11.89 25.27
CA VAL A 58 7.92 10.92 25.16
C VAL A 58 7.86 9.77 26.19
N SER A 59 7.04 9.88 27.25
CA SER A 59 6.80 8.84 28.26
C SER A 59 5.97 7.62 27.85
N GLN A 60 5.15 7.65 26.78
CA GLN A 60 4.43 6.45 26.33
C GLN A 60 5.33 5.50 25.52
N ILE A 61 6.26 6.04 24.74
CA ILE A 61 7.17 5.28 23.89
C ILE A 61 8.11 4.39 24.75
N ASP A 62 8.57 4.90 25.89
CA ASP A 62 9.42 4.14 26.80
C ASP A 62 8.63 3.12 27.65
N LYS A 63 7.32 3.33 27.87
CA LYS A 63 6.44 2.32 28.51
C LYS A 63 6.09 1.14 27.60
N TRP A 64 6.06 1.32 26.28
CA TRP A 64 5.84 0.20 25.35
C TRP A 64 7.10 -0.64 25.13
N ARG A 65 8.29 -0.02 25.20
CA ARG A 65 9.59 -0.72 25.15
C ARG A 65 9.79 -1.71 26.30
N THR A 66 9.16 -1.50 27.45
CA THR A 66 9.28 -2.38 28.63
C THR A 66 8.27 -3.53 28.67
N LEU A 67 7.35 -3.61 27.70
CA LEU A 67 6.25 -4.60 27.69
C LEU A 67 6.30 -5.60 26.53
N ILE A 68 7.16 -5.39 25.53
CA ILE A 68 7.22 -6.24 24.34
C ILE A 68 8.60 -6.89 24.25
N ASN A 69 8.63 -8.22 24.25
CA ASN A 69 9.84 -8.98 23.99
C ASN A 69 10.06 -9.07 22.47
N LEU A 70 11.02 -8.30 21.94
CA LEU A 70 11.30 -8.28 20.49
C LEU A 70 11.81 -9.63 19.96
N GLU A 71 12.30 -10.51 20.83
CA GLU A 71 12.63 -11.90 20.47
C GLU A 71 11.41 -12.69 19.98
N ASP A 72 10.21 -12.32 20.41
CA ASP A 72 8.96 -12.97 19.97
C ASP A 72 8.65 -12.64 18.50
N TYR A 73 9.32 -11.66 17.90
CA TYR A 73 9.15 -11.21 16.51
C TYR A 73 10.26 -11.74 15.57
N VAL A 74 11.08 -12.67 16.06
CA VAL A 74 12.12 -13.38 15.31
C VAL A 74 11.59 -14.73 14.82
N PHE A 75 11.91 -15.13 13.59
CA PHE A 75 11.66 -16.51 13.16
C PHE A 75 12.81 -17.43 13.57
N LYS A 76 12.59 -18.20 14.64
CA LYS A 76 13.55 -19.21 15.08
C LYS A 76 13.65 -20.36 14.06
N ASN A 77 14.88 -20.77 13.72
CA ASN A 77 15.19 -21.91 12.83
C ASN A 77 14.56 -21.83 11.42
N LYS A 78 14.45 -20.62 10.88
CA LYS A 78 13.96 -20.39 9.52
C LYS A 78 14.86 -21.04 8.48
N LYS A 79 14.28 -21.80 7.54
CA LYS A 79 15.01 -22.42 6.43
C LYS A 79 14.67 -21.75 5.10
N ILE A 80 15.69 -21.53 4.29
CA ILE A 80 15.57 -20.99 2.94
C ILE A 80 14.85 -22.00 2.05
N GLU A 81 13.76 -21.61 1.40
CA GLU A 81 13.14 -22.44 0.36
C GLU A 81 14.04 -22.46 -0.88
N LYS A 82 14.24 -23.65 -1.46
CA LYS A 82 15.01 -23.78 -2.70
C LYS A 82 14.24 -23.13 -3.84
N ILE A 83 14.87 -22.15 -4.48
CA ILE A 83 14.39 -21.51 -5.70
C ILE A 83 15.48 -21.52 -6.77
N ASN A 84 15.08 -21.33 -8.03
CA ASN A 84 15.98 -21.07 -9.12
C ASN A 84 16.41 -19.60 -9.07
N TYR A 85 17.72 -19.34 -9.18
CA TYR A 85 18.29 -17.99 -9.25
C TYR A 85 18.57 -17.56 -10.71
N THR A 86 18.04 -18.26 -11.71
CA THR A 86 18.07 -17.77 -13.10
C THR A 86 17.11 -16.58 -13.27
N PRO A 87 17.58 -15.43 -13.77
CA PRO A 87 16.72 -14.27 -14.02
C PRO A 87 15.59 -14.57 -15.02
N ASN A 88 14.42 -14.00 -14.76
CA ASN A 88 13.23 -14.06 -15.63
C ASN A 88 12.72 -15.48 -15.93
N TYR A 89 13.17 -16.47 -15.15
CA TYR A 89 12.78 -17.88 -15.30
C TYR A 89 11.35 -18.15 -14.82
N TYR A 90 10.84 -17.31 -13.92
CA TYR A 90 9.49 -17.40 -13.39
C TYR A 90 8.54 -16.53 -14.23
N LYS A 91 8.05 -17.04 -15.36
CA LYS A 91 6.82 -16.49 -15.94
C LYS A 91 5.68 -16.95 -15.02
N TYR A 92 5.42 -16.17 -13.97
CA TYR A 92 4.47 -16.47 -12.88
C TYR A 92 2.99 -16.35 -13.30
N ILE A 93 2.75 -16.23 -14.60
CA ILE A 93 1.45 -16.39 -15.23
C ILE A 93 1.55 -17.50 -16.28
N ASP A 94 0.57 -18.40 -16.29
CA ASP A 94 0.36 -19.27 -17.44
C ASP A 94 -0.34 -18.43 -18.53
N LYS A 95 0.40 -18.08 -19.60
CA LYS A 95 -0.13 -17.29 -20.72
C LYS A 95 -1.26 -18.01 -21.47
N ASN A 96 -1.29 -19.34 -21.40
CA ASN A 96 -2.26 -20.18 -22.09
C ASN A 96 -3.46 -20.53 -21.21
N SER A 97 -3.40 -20.24 -19.90
CA SER A 97 -4.53 -20.44 -19.01
C SER A 97 -5.51 -19.26 -19.09
N ASP A 98 -6.80 -19.59 -19.07
CA ASP A 98 -7.88 -18.64 -18.81
C ASP A 98 -8.08 -18.37 -17.31
N GLU A 99 -7.38 -19.12 -16.47
CA GLU A 99 -7.32 -18.90 -15.03
C GLU A 99 -6.34 -17.76 -14.73
N VAL A 100 -6.73 -16.88 -13.81
CA VAL A 100 -5.80 -15.89 -13.26
C VAL A 100 -4.85 -16.66 -12.35
N VAL A 101 -3.62 -16.93 -12.77
CA VAL A 101 -2.60 -17.53 -11.90
C VAL A 101 -1.78 -16.41 -11.29
N ILE A 102 -1.80 -16.27 -9.96
CA ILE A 102 -0.94 -15.31 -9.26
C ILE A 102 -0.18 -16.08 -8.19
N ASN A 103 1.16 -16.03 -8.27
CA ASN A 103 2.09 -16.63 -7.30
C ASN A 103 1.95 -18.14 -7.09
N GLY A 104 1.69 -18.89 -8.17
CA GLY A 104 1.61 -20.36 -8.11
C GLY A 104 0.30 -20.89 -7.52
N ARG A 105 -0.69 -20.02 -7.28
CA ARG A 105 -2.07 -20.42 -7.01
C ARG A 105 -2.91 -20.10 -8.23
N VAL A 106 -3.51 -21.16 -8.78
CA VAL A 106 -4.56 -21.08 -9.78
C VAL A 106 -5.78 -20.47 -9.11
N TYR A 107 -6.19 -19.27 -9.53
CA TYR A 107 -7.51 -18.77 -9.19
C TYR A 107 -8.47 -19.47 -10.15
N ASN A 108 -8.83 -20.70 -9.80
CA ASN A 108 -9.99 -21.35 -10.38
C ASN A 108 -11.20 -20.68 -9.75
N TYR A 109 -11.82 -19.80 -10.52
CA TYR A 109 -13.04 -19.12 -10.15
C TYR A 109 -14.26 -20.07 -10.26
N ASP A 110 -14.17 -21.24 -9.58
CA ASP A 110 -15.15 -22.14 -8.94
C ASP A 110 -14.33 -23.41 -8.57
N GLU A 111 -14.34 -23.99 -7.38
CA GLU A 111 -15.50 -24.58 -6.70
C GLU A 111 -15.50 -24.30 -5.19
N SER A 112 -16.65 -23.83 -4.69
CA SER A 112 -17.10 -23.87 -3.28
C SER A 112 -16.87 -22.66 -2.32
N ALA A 113 -16.61 -21.43 -2.79
CA ALA A 113 -16.69 -20.28 -1.87
C ALA A 113 -17.00 -18.88 -2.44
N GLY A 114 -17.72 -18.73 -3.56
CA GLY A 114 -18.49 -17.49 -3.82
C GLY A 114 -17.70 -16.20 -4.10
N ALA A 115 -16.45 -16.27 -4.53
CA ALA A 115 -15.76 -15.14 -5.18
C ALA A 115 -15.53 -15.52 -6.65
N SER A 116 -16.33 -14.93 -7.55
CA SER A 116 -16.35 -15.02 -9.04
C SER A 116 -16.46 -16.43 -9.63
N ARG A 117 -17.40 -16.67 -10.55
CA ARG A 117 -17.92 -18.03 -10.79
C ARG A 117 -17.78 -18.67 -12.17
N THR A 118 -17.24 -18.02 -13.19
CA THR A 118 -16.87 -18.67 -14.48
C THR A 118 -16.20 -17.65 -15.40
N ALA A 119 -15.54 -18.11 -16.48
CA ALA A 119 -15.21 -17.25 -17.62
C ALA A 119 -16.47 -16.57 -18.23
N ALA A 120 -17.62 -17.24 -18.16
CA ALA A 120 -18.92 -16.67 -18.52
C ALA A 120 -19.39 -15.57 -17.54
N ASP A 121 -19.09 -15.69 -16.24
CA ASP A 121 -19.36 -14.66 -15.24
C ASP A 121 -18.36 -13.50 -15.32
N MET A 122 -17.11 -13.72 -15.70
CA MET A 122 -16.15 -12.62 -15.96
C MET A 122 -16.53 -11.80 -17.19
N ILE A 123 -17.14 -12.43 -18.21
CA ILE A 123 -17.69 -11.74 -19.40
C ILE A 123 -18.97 -10.98 -19.05
N ASN A 124 -19.82 -11.55 -18.19
CA ASN A 124 -21.06 -10.91 -17.70
C ASN A 124 -20.86 -9.96 -16.51
N HIS A 125 -19.63 -9.61 -16.10
CA HIS A 125 -19.36 -8.67 -15.00
C HIS A 125 -18.26 -7.66 -15.30
N SER A 126 -17.63 -7.73 -16.47
CA SER A 126 -16.70 -6.70 -16.93
C SER A 126 -17.46 -5.52 -17.51
N GLN A 127 -17.20 -4.33 -16.99
CA GLN A 127 -17.59 -3.09 -17.66
C GLN A 127 -16.46 -2.68 -18.62
N THR A 128 -16.77 -2.56 -19.91
CA THR A 128 -15.84 -2.00 -20.91
C THR A 128 -15.69 -0.50 -20.64
N LEU A 129 -14.45 -0.06 -20.42
CA LEU A 129 -14.15 1.36 -20.19
C LEU A 129 -13.77 2.02 -21.51
N LYS A 130 -14.74 2.64 -22.20
CA LYS A 130 -14.40 3.55 -23.30
C LYS A 130 -13.77 4.82 -22.71
N TYR A 131 -12.50 5.05 -23.03
CA TYR A 131 -11.75 6.22 -22.57
C TYR A 131 -11.87 7.36 -23.60
N ASP A 132 -12.65 8.40 -23.28
CA ASP A 132 -12.62 9.66 -24.05
C ASP A 132 -11.55 10.57 -23.44
N GLY A 133 -10.41 10.66 -24.13
CA GLY A 133 -9.22 11.40 -23.70
C GLY A 133 -9.41 12.91 -23.46
N LYS A 134 -10.62 13.47 -23.62
CA LYS A 134 -10.93 14.88 -23.33
C LYS A 134 -11.75 15.13 -22.06
N LYS A 135 -12.48 14.13 -21.52
CA LYS A 135 -13.39 14.32 -20.36
C LYS A 135 -13.22 13.28 -19.23
N GLY A 136 -12.25 12.38 -19.34
CA GLY A 136 -12.15 11.21 -18.45
C GLY A 136 -13.14 10.11 -18.86
N ALA A 137 -13.25 9.05 -18.06
CA ALA A 137 -14.19 7.96 -18.33
C ALA A 137 -15.64 8.50 -18.27
N SER A 138 -16.29 8.65 -19.42
CA SER A 138 -17.67 9.11 -19.49
C SER A 138 -18.62 8.00 -19.02
N LYS A 139 -19.61 8.41 -18.20
CA LYS A 139 -20.62 7.55 -17.62
C LYS A 139 -21.71 7.28 -18.65
N GLU A 140 -21.47 6.34 -19.55
CA GLU A 140 -22.54 5.63 -20.25
C GLU A 140 -22.19 4.15 -20.27
N LEU A 141 -22.48 3.52 -19.14
CA LEU A 141 -22.52 2.08 -19.04
C LEU A 141 -23.99 1.72 -19.05
N GLU A 142 -24.53 1.43 -20.23
CA GLU A 142 -25.54 0.37 -20.27
C GLU A 142 -24.85 -0.86 -19.70
N MET A 143 -25.05 -1.06 -18.40
CA MET A 143 -24.65 -2.27 -17.71
C MET A 143 -25.39 -3.39 -18.42
N ASP A 144 -24.65 -4.28 -19.09
CA ASP A 144 -25.21 -5.40 -19.83
C ASP A 144 -26.34 -6.03 -18.98
N PRO A 145 -27.57 -6.16 -19.51
CA PRO A 145 -28.71 -6.68 -18.76
C PRO A 145 -28.42 -7.97 -18.00
N LYS A 146 -27.53 -8.83 -18.53
CA LYS A 146 -27.07 -10.05 -17.87
C LYS A 146 -26.24 -9.77 -16.61
N VAL A 147 -25.42 -8.73 -16.61
CA VAL A 147 -24.70 -8.24 -15.41
C VAL A 147 -25.71 -7.82 -14.34
N LYS A 148 -26.76 -7.08 -14.74
CA LYS A 148 -27.77 -6.56 -13.81
C LYS A 148 -28.56 -7.67 -13.13
N GLU A 149 -28.96 -8.69 -13.88
CA GLU A 149 -29.66 -9.86 -13.36
C GLU A 149 -28.77 -10.68 -12.42
N ALA A 150 -27.53 -10.96 -12.83
CA ALA A 150 -26.55 -11.65 -11.99
C ALA A 150 -26.28 -10.90 -10.67
N MET A 151 -26.22 -9.56 -10.71
CA MET A 151 -26.06 -8.72 -9.51
C MET A 151 -27.19 -8.91 -8.49
N GLU A 152 -28.44 -8.95 -8.94
CA GLU A 152 -29.58 -9.14 -8.03
C GLU A 152 -29.62 -10.54 -7.41
N ILE A 153 -29.05 -11.54 -8.10
CA ILE A 153 -28.88 -12.90 -7.56
C ILE A 153 -27.74 -12.94 -6.53
N VAL A 154 -26.60 -12.30 -6.82
CA VAL A 154 -25.42 -12.31 -5.93
C VAL A 154 -25.68 -11.51 -4.65
N LYS A 155 -26.39 -10.38 -4.72
CA LYS A 155 -26.80 -9.61 -3.53
C LYS A 155 -27.65 -10.40 -2.55
N LYS A 156 -28.35 -11.45 -2.99
CA LYS A 156 -29.13 -12.34 -2.12
C LYS A 156 -28.25 -13.32 -1.34
N LYS A 157 -26.98 -13.50 -1.72
CA LYS A 157 -26.00 -14.40 -1.10
C LYS A 157 -24.96 -13.62 -0.28
N THR A 158 -25.42 -12.75 0.62
CA THR A 158 -24.53 -11.97 1.49
C THR A 158 -23.86 -12.85 2.54
N LYS A 159 -22.54 -12.70 2.70
CA LYS A 159 -21.78 -13.28 3.82
C LYS A 159 -21.44 -12.20 4.83
N LYS A 160 -21.45 -12.54 6.12
CA LYS A 160 -21.15 -11.60 7.22
C LYS A 160 -20.17 -12.20 8.22
N GLY A 161 -19.54 -11.34 9.01
CA GLY A 161 -18.66 -11.75 10.11
C GLY A 161 -17.53 -12.68 9.65
N GLN A 162 -17.28 -13.74 10.43
CA GLN A 162 -16.19 -14.68 10.16
C GLN A 162 -16.39 -15.49 8.88
N GLU A 163 -17.64 -15.79 8.49
CA GLU A 163 -17.95 -16.50 7.25
C GLU A 163 -17.44 -15.73 6.03
N LYS A 164 -17.64 -14.41 6.03
CA LYS A 164 -17.12 -13.50 4.99
C LYS A 164 -15.60 -13.51 4.97
N ILE A 165 -14.95 -13.35 6.13
CA ILE A 165 -13.49 -13.33 6.23
C ILE A 165 -12.89 -14.64 5.70
N ASN A 166 -13.51 -15.78 6.02
CA ASN A 166 -13.07 -17.09 5.52
C ASN A 166 -13.25 -17.24 4.00
N ALA A 167 -14.26 -16.58 3.42
CA ALA A 167 -14.53 -16.62 1.99
C ALA A 167 -13.69 -15.60 1.19
N MET A 168 -13.09 -14.61 1.83
CA MET A 168 -12.30 -13.58 1.16
C MET A 168 -10.82 -13.97 1.04
N TYR A 169 -10.30 -13.89 -0.18
CA TYR A 169 -8.91 -14.17 -0.47
C TYR A 169 -8.30 -13.09 -1.36
N TRP A 170 -7.09 -12.66 -1.02
CA TRP A 170 -6.21 -11.86 -1.87
C TRP A 170 -4.77 -12.18 -1.53
N SER A 171 -3.90 -12.13 -2.54
CA SER A 171 -2.46 -12.30 -2.36
C SER A 171 -1.77 -10.94 -2.32
N ILE A 172 -0.72 -10.85 -1.51
CA ILE A 172 0.22 -9.72 -1.56
C ILE A 172 1.64 -10.16 -1.88
N GLN A 173 1.84 -11.46 -2.14
CA GLN A 173 3.16 -12.01 -2.41
C GLN A 173 3.69 -11.43 -3.74
N PRO A 174 4.96 -11.08 -3.81
CA PRO A 174 5.63 -10.79 -5.06
C PRO A 174 5.99 -12.11 -5.77
N PRO A 175 6.30 -12.06 -7.08
CA PRO A 175 6.81 -13.21 -7.79
C PRO A 175 8.13 -13.71 -7.18
N LYS A 176 8.26 -15.03 -7.03
CA LYS A 176 9.47 -15.70 -6.52
C LYS A 176 10.62 -15.61 -7.52
N GLY A 177 11.86 -15.60 -7.03
CA GLY A 177 13.06 -15.62 -7.88
C GLY A 177 13.53 -14.24 -8.33
N ILE A 178 14.40 -14.24 -9.34
CA ILE A 178 15.07 -13.02 -9.84
C ILE A 178 14.33 -12.47 -11.07
N ILE A 179 14.07 -11.17 -11.08
CA ILE A 179 13.52 -10.42 -12.20
C ILE A 179 14.49 -9.32 -12.58
N VAL A 180 14.79 -9.21 -13.87
CA VAL A 180 15.66 -8.16 -14.41
C VAL A 180 15.08 -7.58 -15.68
N GLY A 181 15.28 -6.29 -15.91
CA GLY A 181 14.88 -5.65 -17.16
C GLY A 181 14.89 -4.13 -17.08
N ASP A 182 14.51 -3.50 -18.19
CA ASP A 182 14.29 -2.07 -18.29
C ASP A 182 13.13 -1.65 -17.37
N TYR A 183 13.34 -0.60 -16.58
CA TYR A 183 12.44 -0.19 -15.52
C TYR A 183 11.66 1.06 -15.90
N TYR A 184 10.33 0.98 -15.75
CA TYR A 184 9.40 2.09 -15.94
C TYR A 184 8.56 2.23 -14.69
N SER A 185 8.36 3.46 -14.23
CA SER A 185 7.52 3.74 -13.07
C SER A 185 6.71 4.99 -13.29
N GLY A 186 5.45 4.96 -12.91
CA GLY A 186 4.55 6.09 -13.05
C GLY A 186 3.69 6.31 -11.81
N ARG A 187 3.19 7.54 -11.68
CA ARG A 187 2.27 7.96 -10.65
C ARG A 187 1.16 8.81 -11.28
N LYS A 188 -0.09 8.57 -10.88
CA LYS A 188 -1.23 9.41 -11.25
C LYS A 188 -2.03 9.84 -10.03
N VAL A 189 -2.34 11.13 -9.92
CA VAL A 189 -3.27 11.66 -8.92
C VAL A 189 -4.70 11.61 -9.47
N PHE A 190 -5.66 11.16 -8.66
CA PHE A 190 -7.07 11.06 -9.03
C PHE A 190 -8.00 11.33 -7.83
N ASP A 191 -9.28 11.55 -8.11
CA ASP A 191 -10.38 11.71 -7.15
C ASP A 191 -10.02 12.46 -5.85
N ASP A 192 -9.55 13.71 -6.00
CA ASP A 192 -9.21 14.59 -4.88
C ASP A 192 -8.06 14.11 -3.99
N GLY A 193 -7.02 13.54 -4.61
CA GLY A 193 -5.70 13.38 -4.00
C GLY A 193 -5.26 11.94 -3.72
N TYR A 194 -5.98 10.94 -4.23
CA TYR A 194 -5.46 9.58 -4.27
C TYR A 194 -4.34 9.47 -5.28
N GLU A 195 -3.38 8.60 -5.01
CA GLU A 195 -2.23 8.37 -5.86
C GLU A 195 -2.21 6.90 -6.30
N ALA A 196 -2.36 6.66 -7.60
CA ALA A 196 -2.10 5.37 -8.22
C ALA A 196 -0.62 5.29 -8.61
N TYR A 197 0.00 4.15 -8.36
CA TYR A 197 1.38 3.83 -8.70
C TYR A 197 1.43 2.59 -9.57
N ALA A 198 2.35 2.60 -10.53
CA ALA A 198 2.64 1.44 -11.37
C ALA A 198 4.15 1.32 -11.59
N GLU A 199 4.67 0.12 -11.44
CA GLU A 199 6.03 -0.26 -11.78
C GLU A 199 5.96 -1.36 -12.85
N VAL A 200 6.71 -1.22 -13.94
CA VAL A 200 6.73 -2.15 -15.07
C VAL A 200 8.18 -2.48 -15.41
N VAL A 201 8.47 -3.77 -15.58
CA VAL A 201 9.80 -4.27 -15.99
C VAL A 201 9.67 -4.99 -17.32
N VAL A 202 10.49 -4.58 -18.27
CA VAL A 202 10.53 -5.16 -19.62
C VAL A 202 11.88 -5.80 -19.85
N ASN A 203 11.89 -7.05 -20.30
CA ASN A 203 13.12 -7.76 -20.65
C ASN A 203 12.98 -8.42 -22.01
N ASN A 204 13.93 -8.17 -22.91
CA ASN A 204 13.91 -8.69 -24.28
C ASN A 204 12.58 -8.42 -25.02
N GLY A 205 11.97 -7.26 -24.76
CA GLY A 205 10.69 -6.86 -25.37
C GLY A 205 9.44 -7.49 -24.74
N GLU A 206 9.58 -8.36 -23.73
CA GLU A 206 8.45 -8.90 -22.96
C GLU A 206 8.28 -8.14 -21.64
N ILE A 207 7.04 -7.83 -21.28
CA ILE A 207 6.71 -7.39 -19.92
C ILE A 207 6.86 -8.60 -19.00
N VAL A 208 7.91 -8.58 -18.18
CA VAL A 208 8.26 -9.64 -17.22
C VAL A 208 7.79 -9.32 -15.81
N HIS A 209 7.53 -8.04 -15.51
CA HIS A 209 6.94 -7.65 -14.23
C HIS A 209 6.03 -6.44 -14.33
N ILE A 210 5.01 -6.43 -13.49
CA ILE A 210 4.19 -5.27 -13.19
C ILE A 210 3.70 -5.34 -11.74
N GLU A 211 3.71 -4.22 -11.04
CA GLU A 211 3.09 -4.06 -9.73
C GLU A 211 2.34 -2.73 -9.64
N LEU A 212 1.09 -2.79 -9.19
CA LEU A 212 0.23 -1.65 -8.92
C LEU A 212 0.06 -1.46 -7.40
N ASN A 213 0.03 -0.20 -6.98
CA ASN A 213 -0.27 0.18 -5.59
C ASN A 213 -1.03 1.51 -5.53
N GLU A 214 -1.69 1.77 -4.42
CA GLU A 214 -2.42 3.01 -4.20
C GLU A 214 -2.06 3.61 -2.84
N ARG A 215 -2.01 4.94 -2.77
CA ARG A 215 -1.95 5.71 -1.53
C ARG A 215 -3.14 6.68 -1.47
N PRO A 216 -3.91 6.73 -0.37
CA PRO A 216 -4.94 7.73 -0.19
C PRO A 216 -4.34 9.09 0.24
N PRO A 217 -5.06 10.20 0.09
CA PRO A 217 -4.57 11.51 0.52
C PRO A 217 -4.32 11.54 2.03
N ILE A 218 -3.50 12.50 2.49
CA ILE A 218 -3.23 12.70 3.92
C ILE A 218 -4.49 13.11 4.71
N THR A 219 -5.53 13.57 4.01
CA THR A 219 -6.85 13.95 4.55
C THR A 219 -7.87 12.81 4.51
N TYR A 220 -7.44 11.57 4.24
CA TYR A 220 -8.33 10.42 4.13
C TYR A 220 -9.14 10.21 5.41
N TYR A 221 -10.44 9.94 5.25
CA TYR A 221 -11.41 9.90 6.37
C TYR A 221 -11.03 8.88 7.46
N ALA A 222 -10.43 7.76 7.07
CA ALA A 222 -9.88 6.79 8.00
C ALA A 222 -8.40 7.16 8.22
N SER A 223 -8.17 8.02 9.21
CA SER A 223 -6.88 8.66 9.49
C SER A 223 -5.74 7.67 9.68
N GLU A 224 -6.03 6.46 10.18
CA GLU A 224 -5.04 5.40 10.30
C GLU A 224 -4.41 5.03 8.94
N TRP A 225 -5.17 5.06 7.84
CA TRP A 225 -4.70 4.71 6.50
C TRP A 225 -4.22 5.92 5.68
N ALA A 226 -4.32 7.14 6.21
CA ALA A 226 -4.02 8.36 5.47
C ALA A 226 -2.53 8.44 5.11
N GLY A 227 -2.23 8.62 3.82
CA GLY A 227 -0.85 8.67 3.32
C GLY A 227 -0.09 7.33 3.35
N GLU A 228 -0.69 6.23 3.80
CA GLU A 228 -0.07 4.91 3.80
C GLU A 228 -0.39 4.15 2.49
N THR A 229 0.53 3.30 2.01
CA THR A 229 0.25 2.44 0.86
C THR A 229 -0.81 1.40 1.21
N LYS A 230 -1.57 0.91 0.23
CA LYS A 230 -2.71 0.01 0.49
C LYS A 230 -2.41 -1.48 0.30
N ARG A 231 -1.50 -1.83 -0.62
CA ARG A 231 -1.30 -3.24 -1.02
C ARG A 231 -0.86 -4.15 0.14
N ARG A 232 0.11 -3.72 0.97
CA ARG A 232 0.70 -4.59 2.02
C ARG A 232 0.51 -4.07 3.45
N SER A 233 -0.31 -3.04 3.66
CA SER A 233 -0.43 -2.36 4.95
C SER A 233 -1.45 -2.94 5.92
N GLY A 234 -2.31 -3.84 5.46
CA GLY A 234 -3.50 -4.30 6.20
C GLY A 234 -4.81 -3.68 5.70
N TYR A 235 -4.75 -2.70 4.78
CA TYR A 235 -5.94 -2.04 4.22
C TYR A 235 -6.95 -3.01 3.60
N GLY A 236 -6.50 -4.13 3.03
CA GLY A 236 -7.38 -5.19 2.53
C GLY A 236 -8.33 -5.73 3.60
N PHE A 237 -7.88 -5.88 4.86
CA PHE A 237 -8.73 -6.30 5.97
C PHE A 237 -9.70 -5.20 6.41
N PHE A 238 -9.28 -3.94 6.38
CA PHE A 238 -10.16 -2.80 6.59
C PHE A 238 -11.31 -2.80 5.56
N GLN A 239 -11.00 -2.99 4.28
CA GLN A 239 -12.00 -3.08 3.22
C GLN A 239 -12.88 -4.33 3.32
N ALA A 240 -12.33 -5.45 3.79
CA ALA A 240 -13.09 -6.68 4.03
C ALA A 240 -14.19 -6.50 5.10
N LYS A 241 -14.09 -5.50 5.98
CA LYS A 241 -15.14 -5.19 6.96
C LYS A 241 -16.29 -4.34 6.39
N ASN A 242 -16.13 -3.76 5.20
CA ASN A 242 -17.13 -2.88 4.60
C ASN A 242 -18.35 -3.66 4.04
N PRO A 243 -19.61 -3.20 4.23
CA PRO A 243 -20.79 -3.85 3.66
C PRO A 243 -20.77 -4.06 2.14
N ARG A 244 -20.06 -3.20 1.39
CA ARG A 244 -19.88 -3.36 -0.07
C ARG A 244 -19.27 -4.72 -0.42
N THR A 245 -18.41 -5.26 0.44
CA THR A 245 -17.73 -6.53 0.18
C THR A 245 -18.53 -7.75 0.64
N ASP A 246 -19.71 -7.58 1.27
CA ASP A 246 -20.54 -8.70 1.77
C ASP A 246 -20.98 -9.67 0.67
N TYR A 247 -21.13 -9.16 -0.56
CA TYR A 247 -21.56 -9.95 -1.72
C TYR A 247 -20.53 -9.94 -2.86
N THR A 248 -19.61 -8.98 -2.90
CA THR A 248 -18.54 -8.98 -3.93
C THR A 248 -17.37 -9.87 -3.54
N LEU A 249 -17.07 -10.00 -2.24
CA LEU A 249 -15.87 -10.66 -1.72
C LEU A 249 -14.56 -10.17 -2.35
N VAL A 250 -14.55 -8.95 -2.89
CA VAL A 250 -13.43 -8.36 -3.64
C VAL A 250 -12.88 -7.15 -2.90
N THR A 251 -11.56 -7.10 -2.77
CA THR A 251 -10.81 -5.93 -2.29
C THR A 251 -10.14 -5.18 -3.45
N LEU A 252 -9.58 -4.00 -3.17
CA LEU A 252 -8.74 -3.23 -4.09
C LEU A 252 -7.54 -4.07 -4.57
N ILE A 253 -6.98 -4.91 -3.70
CA ILE A 253 -5.81 -5.74 -4.02
C ILE A 253 -6.16 -6.75 -5.13
N ASN A 254 -7.36 -7.33 -5.08
CA ASN A 254 -7.85 -8.19 -6.16
C ASN A 254 -7.99 -7.40 -7.47
N GLY A 255 -8.48 -6.15 -7.42
CA GLY A 255 -8.57 -5.27 -8.58
C GLY A 255 -7.20 -4.98 -9.21
N MET A 256 -6.21 -4.63 -8.40
CA MET A 256 -4.82 -4.41 -8.84
C MET A 256 -4.24 -5.67 -9.49
N SER A 257 -4.34 -6.79 -8.80
CA SER A 257 -3.89 -8.11 -9.26
C SER A 257 -4.50 -8.51 -10.61
N TYR A 258 -5.79 -8.24 -10.80
CA TYR A 258 -6.48 -8.57 -12.04
C TYR A 258 -6.04 -7.69 -13.22
N LEU A 259 -5.73 -6.41 -12.99
CA LEU A 259 -5.17 -5.53 -14.01
C LEU A 259 -3.73 -5.94 -14.37
N GLU A 260 -2.91 -6.28 -13.38
CA GLU A 260 -1.54 -6.80 -13.56
C GLU A 260 -1.53 -8.07 -14.41
N TRP A 261 -2.40 -9.03 -14.11
CA TRP A 261 -2.56 -10.25 -14.90
C TRP A 261 -2.95 -9.95 -16.34
N GLN A 262 -3.90 -9.03 -16.58
CA GLN A 262 -4.28 -8.65 -17.94
C GLN A 262 -3.10 -8.05 -18.71
N VAL A 263 -2.28 -7.20 -18.08
CA VAL A 263 -1.07 -6.65 -18.71
C VAL A 263 -0.10 -7.77 -19.09
N LEU A 264 0.17 -8.69 -18.17
CA LEU A 264 1.11 -9.79 -18.41
C LEU A 264 0.60 -10.76 -19.48
N LYS A 265 -0.71 -11.06 -19.51
CA LYS A 265 -1.32 -11.93 -20.53
C LYS A 265 -1.29 -11.28 -21.91
N ASN A 266 -1.62 -9.99 -22.00
CA ASN A 266 -1.70 -9.27 -23.28
C ASN A 266 -0.36 -8.69 -23.75
N GLN A 267 0.65 -8.62 -22.86
CA GLN A 267 1.97 -8.02 -23.12
C GLN A 267 1.87 -6.56 -23.64
N LYS A 268 0.87 -5.83 -23.17
CA LYS A 268 0.59 -4.44 -23.54
C LYS A 268 0.10 -3.67 -22.33
N LEU A 269 0.30 -2.35 -22.31
CA LEU A 269 -0.26 -1.46 -21.29
C LEU A 269 -1.48 -0.67 -21.79
N ASP A 270 -1.57 -0.42 -23.11
CA ASP A 270 -2.71 0.23 -23.74
C ASP A 270 -3.56 -0.80 -24.48
N PHE A 271 -4.66 -1.17 -23.84
CA PHE A 271 -5.69 -2.03 -24.38
C PHE A 271 -6.99 -1.81 -23.58
N GLU A 272 -8.07 -2.45 -24.01
CA GLU A 272 -9.35 -2.40 -23.33
C GLU A 272 -9.35 -3.32 -22.09
N TYR A 273 -9.30 -2.71 -20.91
CA TYR A 273 -9.26 -3.43 -19.64
C TYR A 273 -10.66 -3.86 -19.19
N LYS A 274 -10.72 -5.06 -18.60
CA LYS A 274 -11.84 -5.50 -17.78
C LYS A 274 -11.56 -5.16 -16.31
N THR A 275 -12.60 -4.81 -15.56
CA THR A 275 -12.51 -4.56 -14.11
C THR A 275 -13.41 -5.52 -13.36
N LEU A 276 -12.99 -5.93 -12.15
CA LEU A 276 -13.80 -6.78 -11.28
C LEU A 276 -15.06 -6.02 -10.85
N PHE A 277 -16.16 -6.75 -10.70
CA PHE A 277 -17.36 -6.19 -10.10
C PHE A 277 -17.09 -5.76 -8.65
N GLY A 278 -17.50 -4.54 -8.30
CA GLY A 278 -17.12 -3.93 -7.02
C GLY A 278 -15.74 -3.25 -7.01
N SER A 279 -14.95 -3.36 -8.08
CA SER A 279 -13.69 -2.61 -8.25
C SER A 279 -13.94 -1.11 -8.25
N SER A 280 -13.04 -0.38 -7.60
CA SER A 280 -13.15 1.03 -7.23
C SER A 280 -12.90 1.98 -8.41
N ASN A 281 -13.19 3.27 -8.18
CA ASN A 281 -12.73 4.38 -9.00
C ASN A 281 -11.22 4.31 -9.25
N SER A 282 -10.44 3.72 -8.33
CA SER A 282 -9.00 3.49 -8.50
C SER A 282 -8.63 2.82 -9.81
N ALA A 283 -9.38 1.78 -10.23
CA ALA A 283 -9.10 1.12 -11.50
C ALA A 283 -9.38 2.06 -12.69
N ARG A 284 -10.51 2.77 -12.65
CA ARG A 284 -11.04 3.58 -13.77
C ARG A 284 -10.33 4.92 -13.94
N ASN A 285 -10.07 5.59 -12.83
CA ASN A 285 -9.58 6.96 -12.79
C ASN A 285 -8.08 7.00 -12.45
N GLY A 286 -7.56 5.97 -11.78
CA GLY A 286 -6.16 5.87 -11.39
C GLY A 286 -5.34 4.95 -12.31
N PHE A 287 -5.47 3.64 -12.13
CA PHE A 287 -4.59 2.64 -12.75
C PHE A 287 -4.69 2.55 -14.27
N VAL A 288 -5.89 2.39 -14.84
CA VAL A 288 -6.03 2.25 -16.30
C VAL A 288 -5.50 3.49 -17.04
N PRO A 289 -5.86 4.73 -16.65
CA PRO A 289 -5.28 5.92 -17.26
C PRO A 289 -3.76 5.99 -17.11
N LEU A 290 -3.22 5.67 -15.92
CA LEU A 290 -1.78 5.64 -15.68
C LEU A 290 -1.07 4.65 -16.61
N LEU A 291 -1.61 3.43 -16.77
CA LEU A 291 -1.03 2.41 -17.64
C LEU A 291 -1.06 2.83 -19.11
N LYS A 292 -2.14 3.48 -19.57
CA LYS A 292 -2.22 4.03 -20.93
C LYS A 292 -1.21 5.17 -21.15
N GLU A 293 -0.98 6.02 -20.16
CA GLU A 293 0.05 7.07 -20.22
C GLU A 293 1.45 6.46 -20.33
N MET A 294 1.76 5.46 -19.49
CA MET A 294 3.04 4.75 -19.48
C MET A 294 3.29 3.90 -20.75
N ALA A 295 2.24 3.52 -21.48
CA ALA A 295 2.37 2.69 -22.69
C ALA A 295 3.31 3.30 -23.73
N LYS A 296 3.29 4.63 -23.89
CA LYS A 296 4.16 5.35 -24.83
C LYS A 296 5.63 5.23 -24.48
N GLU A 297 5.96 5.36 -23.19
CA GLU A 297 7.35 5.25 -22.69
C GLU A 297 7.87 3.82 -22.88
N VAL A 298 7.05 2.82 -22.54
CA VAL A 298 7.40 1.40 -22.69
C VAL A 298 7.59 1.02 -24.16
N GLN A 299 6.69 1.43 -25.06
CA GLN A 299 6.80 1.16 -26.49
C GLN A 299 7.99 1.90 -27.12
N GLY A 300 8.23 3.15 -26.71
CA GLY A 300 9.35 3.96 -27.18
C GLY A 300 10.70 3.56 -26.59
N LYS A 301 10.75 2.63 -25.63
CA LYS A 301 11.96 2.19 -24.92
C LYS A 301 12.77 3.35 -24.35
N THR A 302 12.09 4.30 -23.72
CA THR A 302 12.69 5.60 -23.38
C THR A 302 13.43 5.64 -22.04
N THR A 303 13.49 4.53 -21.30
CA THR A 303 14.14 4.49 -19.99
C THR A 303 15.63 4.15 -20.10
N ASN A 304 16.44 4.78 -19.26
CA ASN A 304 17.82 4.39 -18.96
C ASN A 304 17.92 3.70 -17.57
N LYS A 305 16.77 3.40 -16.96
CA LYS A 305 16.70 2.72 -15.67
C LYS A 305 16.59 1.23 -15.87
N ARG A 306 17.22 0.49 -14.96
CA ARG A 306 17.23 -0.96 -14.95
C ARG A 306 16.83 -1.48 -13.58
N TYR A 307 15.94 -2.46 -13.58
CA TYR A 307 15.45 -3.15 -12.41
C TYR A 307 16.23 -4.45 -12.21
N VAL A 308 16.65 -4.69 -10.98
CA VAL A 308 17.14 -5.99 -10.51
C VAL A 308 16.44 -6.30 -9.20
N GLY A 309 15.54 -7.28 -9.21
CA GLY A 309 14.77 -7.68 -8.04
C GLY A 309 14.88 -9.17 -7.75
N ILE A 310 14.78 -9.53 -6.48
CA ILE A 310 14.75 -10.90 -6.01
C ILE A 310 13.74 -11.07 -4.88
N THR A 311 12.94 -12.13 -4.97
CA THR A 311 12.09 -12.60 -3.87
C THR A 311 12.55 -13.97 -3.42
N GLN A 312 12.91 -14.09 -2.14
CA GLN A 312 13.29 -15.33 -1.48
C GLN A 312 12.23 -15.71 -0.43
N PRO A 313 11.44 -16.77 -0.66
CA PRO A 313 10.57 -17.32 0.36
C PRO A 313 11.34 -18.19 1.37
N TYR A 314 10.80 -18.31 2.57
CA TYR A 314 11.32 -19.16 3.62
C TYR A 314 10.22 -20.05 4.18
N ASP A 315 10.61 -21.21 4.68
CA ASP A 315 9.69 -22.22 5.22
C ASP A 315 8.95 -21.76 6.48
N SER A 316 9.26 -20.57 7.00
CA SER A 316 8.64 -19.98 8.18
C SER A 316 7.40 -19.13 7.87
N GLY A 317 7.05 -18.96 6.58
CA GLY A 317 5.92 -18.14 6.15
C GLY A 317 6.24 -16.66 6.01
N VAL A 318 7.51 -16.32 5.77
CA VAL A 318 7.94 -14.97 5.39
C VAL A 318 8.70 -15.05 4.06
N SER A 319 8.56 -14.03 3.22
CA SER A 319 9.36 -13.85 2.01
C SER A 319 10.14 -12.54 2.10
N THR A 320 11.43 -12.60 1.82
CA THR A 320 12.25 -11.40 1.68
C THR A 320 12.20 -10.91 0.24
N ARG A 321 11.97 -9.62 0.04
CA ARG A 321 12.01 -8.97 -1.28
C ARG A 321 13.07 -7.86 -1.27
N LEU A 322 13.96 -7.90 -2.24
CA LEU A 322 14.94 -6.84 -2.51
C LEU A 322 14.78 -6.37 -3.95
N GLU A 323 14.71 -5.06 -4.15
CA GLU A 323 14.60 -4.42 -5.46
C GLU A 323 15.63 -3.31 -5.55
N VAL A 324 16.43 -3.33 -6.61
CA VAL A 324 17.50 -2.36 -6.87
C VAL A 324 17.21 -1.70 -8.20
N ILE A 325 17.14 -0.37 -8.21
CA ILE A 325 17.00 0.42 -9.43
C ILE A 325 18.33 1.04 -9.76
N TYR A 326 18.84 0.71 -10.93
CA TYR A 326 20.02 1.31 -11.51
C TYR A 326 19.62 2.37 -12.52
N GLU A 327 20.38 3.46 -12.59
CA GLU A 327 20.29 4.44 -13.66
C GLU A 327 21.72 4.82 -14.05
N ASN A 328 22.06 4.67 -15.34
CA ASN A 328 23.41 4.93 -15.85
C ASN A 328 24.51 4.19 -15.03
N GLY A 329 24.24 2.94 -14.63
CA GLY A 329 25.17 2.10 -13.87
C GLY A 329 25.30 2.43 -12.37
N LYS A 330 24.55 3.42 -11.85
CA LYS A 330 24.52 3.78 -10.42
C LYS A 330 23.25 3.30 -9.76
N ILE A 331 23.32 2.88 -8.50
CA ILE A 331 22.15 2.57 -7.69
C ILE A 331 21.46 3.90 -7.34
N VAL A 332 20.22 4.07 -7.81
CA VAL A 332 19.38 5.25 -7.55
C VAL A 332 18.22 4.95 -6.61
N ASP A 333 17.84 3.67 -6.48
CA ASP A 333 16.86 3.26 -5.48
C ASP A 333 17.15 1.83 -4.97
N LEU A 334 16.72 1.57 -3.74
CA LEU A 334 16.73 0.29 -3.06
C LEU A 334 15.42 0.15 -2.26
N LYS A 335 14.66 -0.92 -2.53
CA LYS A 335 13.48 -1.30 -1.75
C LYS A 335 13.74 -2.65 -1.11
N TYR A 336 13.64 -2.73 0.22
CA TYR A 336 13.78 -3.95 0.99
C TYR A 336 12.55 -4.16 1.87
N ASP A 337 11.97 -5.35 1.84
CA ASP A 337 10.81 -5.71 2.65
C ASP A 337 10.80 -7.19 3.04
N GLU A 338 10.05 -7.50 4.09
CA GLU A 338 9.73 -8.85 4.52
C GLU A 338 8.22 -9.01 4.60
N ILE A 339 7.70 -9.95 3.81
CA ILE A 339 6.29 -10.09 3.50
C ILE A 339 5.79 -11.36 4.16
N PHE A 340 4.77 -11.24 5.01
CA PHE A 340 4.14 -12.39 5.67
C PHE A 340 3.30 -13.19 4.67
N ALA A 341 3.20 -14.50 4.89
CA ALA A 341 2.40 -15.38 4.04
C ALA A 341 0.92 -14.95 3.96
N ASP A 342 0.25 -15.40 2.89
CA ASP A 342 -1.16 -15.07 2.66
C ASP A 342 -2.11 -15.81 3.61
N ASP A 343 -1.67 -16.92 4.21
CA ASP A 343 -2.45 -17.74 5.13
C ASP A 343 -1.78 -17.79 6.51
N LYS A 344 -2.56 -17.55 7.57
CA LYS A 344 -2.06 -17.55 8.97
C LYS A 344 -1.31 -18.84 9.33
N LYS A 345 -1.85 -19.98 8.89
CA LYS A 345 -1.30 -21.31 9.20
C LYS A 345 0.10 -21.55 8.61
N ASP A 346 0.45 -20.80 7.57
CA ASP A 346 1.75 -20.93 6.90
C ASP A 346 2.85 -20.14 7.65
N ILE A 347 2.46 -19.27 8.60
CA ILE A 347 3.39 -18.51 9.44
C ILE A 347 3.68 -19.30 10.72
N LYS A 348 4.92 -19.79 10.85
CA LYS A 348 5.31 -20.65 11.98
C LYS A 348 5.34 -19.92 13.32
N ASN A 349 5.75 -18.64 13.33
CA ASN A 349 5.78 -17.85 14.55
C ASN A 349 4.35 -17.39 14.90
N LYS A 350 3.81 -17.88 16.02
CA LYS A 350 2.45 -17.60 16.49
C LYS A 350 2.18 -16.10 16.72
N THR A 351 3.15 -15.36 17.25
CA THR A 351 3.06 -13.91 17.44
C THR A 351 2.90 -13.19 16.12
N LEU A 352 3.56 -13.67 15.06
CA LEU A 352 3.55 -13.04 13.75
C LEU A 352 2.34 -13.44 12.87
N GLN A 353 1.52 -14.42 13.29
CA GLN A 353 0.37 -14.88 12.51
C GLN A 353 -0.70 -13.79 12.32
N GLU A 354 -0.78 -12.81 13.21
CA GLU A 354 -1.74 -11.70 13.08
C GLU A 354 -1.45 -10.80 11.87
N PHE A 355 -0.20 -10.77 11.39
CA PHE A 355 0.26 -9.94 10.27
C PHE A 355 0.19 -10.63 8.91
N TYR A 356 -0.44 -11.80 8.79
CA TYR A 356 -0.70 -12.46 7.51
C TYR A 356 -1.32 -11.48 6.48
N ARG A 357 -0.94 -11.61 5.20
CA ARG A 357 -1.28 -10.67 4.11
C ARG A 357 -0.89 -9.22 4.37
N GLN A 358 0.20 -9.01 5.10
CA GLN A 358 0.84 -7.71 5.29
C GLN A 358 2.36 -7.85 5.14
N SER A 359 3.08 -6.73 5.14
CA SER A 359 4.54 -6.73 5.21
C SER A 359 5.07 -5.96 6.41
N LYS A 360 6.29 -6.27 6.85
CA LYS A 360 6.93 -5.58 7.98
C LYS A 360 7.13 -4.09 7.69
N LEU A 361 7.37 -3.70 6.44
CA LEU A 361 7.56 -2.29 6.07
C LEU A 361 6.26 -1.49 6.06
N GLU A 362 5.21 -2.04 5.44
CA GLU A 362 3.96 -1.31 5.17
C GLU A 362 2.88 -1.54 6.23
N SER A 363 2.91 -2.64 6.99
CA SER A 363 1.88 -2.95 8.01
C SER A 363 1.82 -1.86 9.07
N ILE A 364 0.64 -1.30 9.28
CA ILE A 364 0.42 -0.26 10.29
C ILE A 364 0.53 -0.87 11.69
N GLU A 365 -0.09 -2.02 11.89
CA GLU A 365 -0.11 -2.74 13.16
C GLU A 365 1.28 -3.21 13.57
N TYR A 366 2.04 -3.81 12.65
CA TYR A 366 3.41 -4.24 12.92
C TYR A 366 4.29 -3.04 13.26
N ASN A 367 4.18 -1.95 12.50
CA ASN A 367 4.95 -0.72 12.76
C ASN A 367 4.56 -0.08 14.10
N ARG A 368 3.29 -0.13 14.50
CA ARG A 368 2.83 0.39 15.79
C ARG A 368 3.43 -0.41 16.95
N ILE A 369 3.39 -1.73 16.86
CA ILE A 369 3.86 -2.65 17.91
C ILE A 369 5.39 -2.64 18.02
N THR A 370 6.09 -2.66 16.90
CA THR A 370 7.57 -2.68 16.85
C THR A 370 8.20 -1.28 16.88
N ASN A 371 7.40 -0.24 17.13
CA ASN A 371 7.81 1.16 17.14
C ASN A 371 8.62 1.55 15.88
N LYS A 372 8.12 1.13 14.70
CA LYS A 372 8.66 1.42 13.37
C LYS A 372 10.13 0.97 13.17
N SER A 373 10.64 0.10 14.02
CA SER A 373 12.06 -0.33 14.00
C SER A 373 12.47 -0.91 12.64
N PHE A 374 11.65 -1.76 12.03
CA PHE A 374 11.91 -2.32 10.69
C PHE A 374 11.91 -1.24 9.60
N ARG A 375 10.92 -0.32 9.61
CA ARG A 375 10.86 0.81 8.68
C ARG A 375 12.09 1.72 8.82
N THR A 376 12.55 1.99 10.05
CA THR A 376 13.79 2.74 10.30
C THR A 376 15.03 2.01 9.79
N PHE A 377 15.11 0.69 10.00
CA PHE A 377 16.18 -0.14 9.45
C PHE A 377 16.23 -0.07 7.92
N VAL A 378 15.11 -0.29 7.22
CA VAL A 378 15.02 -0.23 5.75
C VAL A 378 15.45 1.14 5.22
N ASN A 379 14.98 2.23 5.83
CA ASN A 379 15.36 3.59 5.41
C ASN A 379 16.85 3.88 5.61
N THR A 380 17.43 3.36 6.69
CA THR A 380 18.86 3.49 7.00
C THR A 380 19.68 2.67 6.03
N LEU A 381 19.29 1.42 5.79
CA LEU A 381 19.89 0.53 4.80
C LEU A 381 19.90 1.15 3.40
N ARG A 382 18.74 1.64 2.92
CA ARG A 382 18.63 2.34 1.63
C ARG A 382 19.62 3.50 1.55
N ARG A 383 19.71 4.34 2.58
CA ARG A 383 20.64 5.48 2.60
C ARG A 383 22.10 5.03 2.51
N GLU A 384 22.50 4.01 3.27
CA GLU A 384 23.89 3.54 3.25
C GLU A 384 24.27 2.86 1.92
N VAL A 385 23.35 2.11 1.31
CA VAL A 385 23.55 1.53 -0.04
C VAL A 385 23.67 2.63 -1.09
N LEU A 386 22.80 3.64 -1.06
CA LEU A 386 22.89 4.76 -2.01
C LEU A 386 24.18 5.58 -1.83
N ARG A 387 24.67 5.70 -0.60
CA ARG A 387 25.93 6.41 -0.30
C ARG A 387 27.17 5.61 -0.74
N SER A 388 27.19 4.32 -0.46
CA SER A 388 28.33 3.43 -0.77
C SER A 388 28.35 2.94 -2.21
N GLN A 389 27.19 2.92 -2.88
CA GLN A 389 26.97 2.25 -4.15
C GLN A 389 27.29 0.74 -4.11
N SER A 390 27.22 0.12 -2.93
CA SER A 390 27.39 -1.32 -2.73
C SER A 390 26.17 -1.91 -2.00
N LEU A 391 25.76 -3.11 -2.41
CA LEU A 391 24.71 -3.88 -1.73
C LEU A 391 25.23 -4.63 -0.49
N THR A 392 26.54 -4.71 -0.30
CA THR A 392 27.13 -5.52 0.79
C THR A 392 28.23 -4.78 1.56
N ASP A 393 28.84 -3.74 0.97
CA ASP A 393 30.03 -3.09 1.51
C ASP A 393 29.70 -1.66 1.97
N PHE A 394 29.16 -1.54 3.18
CA PHE A 394 28.87 -0.25 3.82
C PHE A 394 28.91 -0.35 5.35
N PRO A 395 29.13 0.76 6.07
CA PRO A 395 29.07 0.78 7.53
C PRO A 395 27.70 0.37 8.06
N ILE A 396 27.69 -0.53 9.04
CA ILE A 396 26.46 -1.12 9.61
C ILE A 396 26.07 -0.56 10.98
N ASP A 397 26.90 0.31 11.57
CA ASP A 397 26.71 0.82 12.93
C ASP A 397 25.34 1.49 13.14
N ALA A 398 24.83 2.14 12.09
CA ALA A 398 23.55 2.83 12.13
C ALA A 398 22.32 1.91 11.98
N LEU A 399 22.50 0.62 11.65
CA LEU A 399 21.40 -0.31 11.39
C LEU A 399 20.70 -0.84 12.65
N LYS A 400 21.25 -0.59 13.84
CA LYS A 400 20.69 -1.07 15.14
C LYS A 400 20.53 -2.59 15.20
N LEU A 401 21.61 -3.30 14.88
CA LEU A 401 21.66 -4.77 14.88
C LEU A 401 21.66 -5.38 16.29
N ASP A 402 21.61 -4.56 17.33
CA ASP A 402 21.34 -4.97 18.72
C ASP A 402 19.89 -5.46 18.91
N MET A 403 18.96 -5.07 18.02
CA MET A 403 17.58 -5.58 18.03
C MET A 403 17.51 -6.94 17.31
N PRO A 404 17.05 -8.02 17.97
CA PRO A 404 17.07 -9.39 17.41
C PRO A 404 16.36 -9.53 16.06
N HIS A 405 15.17 -8.93 15.92
CA HIS A 405 14.38 -8.99 14.68
C HIS A 405 14.97 -8.14 13.55
N ILE A 406 15.79 -7.13 13.88
CA ILE A 406 16.52 -6.32 12.89
C ILE A 406 17.78 -7.05 12.44
N LYS A 407 18.49 -7.70 13.38
CA LYS A 407 19.61 -8.59 13.04
C LYS A 407 19.18 -9.69 12.09
N GLU A 408 18.08 -10.38 12.39
CA GLU A 408 17.49 -11.39 11.49
C GLU A 408 17.17 -10.79 10.12
N ALA A 409 16.57 -9.59 10.08
CA ALA A 409 16.23 -8.92 8.83
C ALA A 409 17.45 -8.55 8.00
N TYR A 410 18.53 -8.12 8.65
CA TYR A 410 19.79 -7.80 7.97
C TYR A 410 20.48 -9.05 7.41
N GLU A 411 20.46 -10.16 8.13
CA GLU A 411 20.96 -11.45 7.64
C GLU A 411 20.19 -11.90 6.38
N ASN A 412 18.86 -11.75 6.37
CA ASN A 412 18.03 -12.05 5.20
C ASN A 412 18.32 -11.11 4.03
N TYR A 413 18.52 -9.80 4.31
CA TYR A 413 18.93 -8.82 3.32
C TYR A 413 20.25 -9.22 2.67
N LEU A 414 21.28 -9.49 3.47
CA LEU A 414 22.60 -9.88 2.97
C LEU A 414 22.52 -11.12 2.10
N PHE A 415 21.72 -12.12 2.51
CA PHE A 415 21.52 -13.33 1.71
C PHE A 415 21.02 -13.00 0.31
N VAL A 416 19.98 -12.18 0.16
CA VAL A 416 19.43 -11.83 -1.16
C VAL A 416 20.31 -10.84 -1.93
N ALA A 417 20.95 -9.89 -1.24
CA ALA A 417 21.88 -8.93 -1.82
C ALA A 417 23.07 -9.65 -2.48
N GLU A 418 23.65 -10.65 -1.81
CA GLU A 418 24.73 -11.48 -2.34
C GLU A 418 24.35 -12.20 -3.65
N LYS A 419 23.07 -12.59 -3.81
CA LYS A 419 22.60 -13.24 -5.05
C LYS A 419 22.52 -12.31 -6.24
N ILE A 420 22.29 -11.01 -6.01
CA ILE A 420 22.02 -10.06 -7.09
C ILE A 420 23.11 -8.98 -7.27
N LYS A 421 24.08 -8.87 -6.36
CA LYS A 421 25.09 -7.78 -6.37
C LYS A 421 25.91 -7.67 -7.66
N ASN A 422 26.06 -8.77 -8.39
CA ASN A 422 26.81 -8.82 -9.64
C ASN A 422 25.93 -8.75 -10.89
N ILE A 423 24.61 -8.60 -10.73
CA ILE A 423 23.67 -8.47 -11.84
C ILE A 423 23.50 -6.97 -12.12
N LYS A 424 23.82 -6.55 -13.34
CA LYS A 424 23.71 -5.15 -13.76
C LYS A 424 22.82 -4.98 -14.97
#